data_AF-H2DL20-F1
#
_entry.id   AF-H2DL20-F1
#
_cell.length_a   1.000
_cell.length_b   1.000
_cell.length_c   1.000
_cell.angle_alpha   90.00
_cell.angle_beta   90.00
_cell.angle_gamma   90.00
#
_symmetry.space_group_name_H-M   'P 1'
#
loop_
_entity.id
_entity.type
_entity.pdbx_description
1 polymer ?
#
loop_
_entity_poly.entity_id
_entity_poly.type
_entity_poly.pdbx_seq_one_letter_code
_entity_poly.pdbx_strand_id
1 'polypeptide(L)'
;MASNEEIIDIEEETRVIFECYLEDSLEKDKENNVIDPGTPGIPMDDLTTNDKEAYAIIVQKLLSIAGQMDIKSDPVLYKVLNMVNINEGFKSAFNDFSEVAQRVLDNHVNWNAIVYLFRFGYLIARDRLVQGARDFFKYLCQWIIDIFRRFSVFNWILSQGGWNGLIETHMNSHVVGAVTVVSVVAVVAIIGFVWFRSKSAQ
;
A
#
# COMPACT_ATOMS: atom_id res chain seq x y z
N MET A 1 -5.78 0.87 23.08
CA MET A 1 -6.84 0.84 22.05
C MET A 1 -7.08 2.28 21.64
N ALA A 2 -7.13 2.55 20.34
CA ALA A 2 -7.46 3.90 19.84
C ALA A 2 -8.89 4.28 20.26
N SER A 3 -9.12 5.58 20.43
CA SER A 3 -10.45 6.12 20.64
C SER A 3 -11.30 5.99 19.37
N ASN A 4 -12.63 6.00 19.52
CA ASN A 4 -13.54 5.95 18.38
C ASN A 4 -13.36 7.16 17.45
N GLU A 5 -12.97 8.31 18.00
CA GLU A 5 -12.70 9.54 17.24
C GLU A 5 -11.47 9.35 16.35
N GLU A 6 -10.36 8.87 16.90
CA GLU A 6 -9.15 8.57 16.12
C GLU A 6 -9.39 7.53 15.01
N ILE A 7 -10.30 6.57 15.23
CA ILE A 7 -10.67 5.58 14.21
C ILE A 7 -11.52 6.21 13.09
N ILE A 8 -12.43 7.12 13.41
CA ILE A 8 -13.23 7.83 12.41
C ILE A 8 -12.32 8.74 11.57
N ASP A 9 -11.41 9.45 12.22
CA ASP A 9 -10.47 10.35 11.53
C ASP A 9 -9.55 9.59 10.58
N ILE A 10 -8.96 8.46 11.02
CA ILE A 10 -8.06 7.66 10.18
C ILE A 10 -8.81 6.97 9.04
N GLU A 11 -10.09 6.65 9.22
CA GLU A 11 -10.95 6.09 8.18
C GLU A 11 -11.19 7.11 7.07
N GLU A 12 -11.54 8.35 7.42
CA GLU A 12 -11.75 9.42 6.46
C GLU A 12 -10.44 9.79 5.75
N GLU A 13 -9.35 9.93 6.51
CA GLU A 13 -8.01 10.14 5.94
C GLU A 13 -7.64 9.00 4.97
N THR A 14 -7.92 7.75 5.31
CA THR A 14 -7.65 6.60 4.42
C THR A 14 -8.47 6.66 3.14
N ARG A 15 -9.74 7.08 3.21
CA ARG A 15 -10.61 7.25 2.04
C ARG A 15 -9.99 8.27 1.09
N VAL A 16 -9.66 9.46 1.60
CA VAL A 16 -9.08 10.55 0.81
C VAL A 16 -7.73 10.15 0.21
N ILE A 17 -6.84 9.53 0.99
CA ILE A 17 -5.55 9.05 0.50
C ILE A 17 -5.73 8.01 -0.62
N PHE A 18 -6.68 7.08 -0.45
CA PHE A 18 -6.94 6.07 -1.46
C PHE A 18 -7.51 6.68 -2.75
N GLU A 19 -8.38 7.68 -2.64
CA GLU A 19 -8.91 8.41 -3.80
C GLU A 19 -7.81 9.15 -4.56
N CYS A 20 -6.97 9.93 -3.86
CA CYS A 20 -5.78 10.55 -4.47
C CYS A 20 -4.87 9.52 -5.13
N TYR A 21 -4.63 8.37 -4.48
CA TYR A 21 -3.81 7.30 -5.03
C TYR A 21 -4.38 6.71 -6.32
N LEU A 22 -5.69 6.52 -6.39
CA LEU A 22 -6.38 5.99 -7.57
C LEU A 22 -6.26 6.96 -8.75
N GLU A 23 -6.43 8.26 -8.50
CA GLU A 23 -6.34 9.31 -9.52
C GLU A 23 -4.91 9.42 -10.08
N ASP A 24 -3.91 9.59 -9.21
CA ASP A 24 -2.50 9.67 -9.63
C ASP A 24 -2.04 8.40 -10.36
N SER A 25 -2.52 7.23 -9.92
CA SER A 25 -2.22 5.96 -10.59
C SER A 25 -2.81 5.92 -12.00
N LEU A 26 -4.03 6.44 -12.18
CA LEU A 26 -4.70 6.49 -13.49
C LEU A 26 -3.99 7.47 -14.42
N GLU A 27 -3.67 8.67 -13.95
CA GLU A 27 -2.92 9.67 -14.71
C GLU A 27 -1.58 9.11 -15.18
N LYS A 28 -0.84 8.47 -14.26
CA LYS A 28 0.43 7.83 -14.59
C LYS A 28 0.28 6.70 -15.62
N ASP A 29 -0.77 5.88 -15.56
CA ASP A 29 -1.02 4.85 -16.57
C ASP A 29 -1.39 5.48 -17.94
N LYS A 30 -2.07 6.63 -17.98
CA LYS A 30 -2.32 7.40 -19.22
C LYS A 30 -1.02 7.96 -19.80
N GLU A 31 -0.20 8.61 -18.98
CA GLU A 31 1.10 9.18 -19.39
C GLU A 31 2.04 8.11 -19.94
N ASN A 32 2.06 6.94 -19.32
CA ASN A 32 2.87 5.80 -19.74
C ASN A 32 2.26 4.99 -20.88
N ASN A 33 1.13 5.43 -21.47
CA ASN A 33 0.41 4.74 -22.54
C ASN A 33 0.02 3.29 -22.18
N VAL A 34 -0.20 3.01 -20.89
CA VAL A 34 -0.73 1.72 -20.40
C VAL A 34 -2.22 1.61 -20.72
N ILE A 35 -2.93 2.74 -20.69
CA ILE A 35 -4.34 2.89 -21.08
C ILE A 35 -4.50 4.08 -22.02
N ASP A 36 -5.65 4.16 -22.72
CA ASP A 36 -5.96 5.26 -23.64
C ASP A 36 -5.94 6.61 -22.87
N PRO A 37 -5.19 7.64 -23.33
CA PRO A 37 -5.23 8.98 -22.74
C PRO A 37 -6.63 9.60 -22.66
N GLY A 38 -7.53 9.22 -23.57
CA GLY A 38 -8.94 9.61 -23.56
C GLY A 38 -9.82 8.83 -22.57
N THR A 39 -9.26 7.87 -21.83
CA THR A 39 -9.98 7.18 -20.75
C THR A 39 -10.50 8.24 -19.77
N PRO A 40 -11.79 8.23 -19.41
CA PRO A 40 -12.37 9.18 -18.46
C PRO A 40 -11.61 9.20 -17.13
N GLY A 41 -11.69 10.31 -16.39
CA GLY A 41 -11.25 10.32 -15.00
C GLY A 41 -12.12 9.41 -14.12
N ILE A 42 -11.63 9.14 -12.91
CA ILE A 42 -12.44 8.47 -11.90
C ILE A 42 -13.46 9.48 -11.37
N PRO A 43 -14.76 9.15 -11.30
CA PRO A 43 -15.77 10.06 -10.76
C PRO A 43 -15.65 10.15 -9.23
N MET A 44 -14.70 10.96 -8.76
CA MET A 44 -14.58 11.39 -7.37
C MET A 44 -15.27 12.75 -7.24
N ASP A 45 -16.49 12.75 -6.68
CA ASP A 45 -17.30 13.98 -6.57
C ASP A 45 -16.81 14.91 -5.44
N ASP A 46 -16.04 14.38 -4.48
CA ASP A 46 -15.76 15.05 -3.20
C ASP A 46 -14.27 15.45 -3.01
N LEU A 47 -13.38 15.08 -3.93
CA LEU A 47 -11.93 15.28 -3.77
C LEU A 47 -11.53 16.73 -4.09
N THR A 48 -11.01 17.47 -3.12
CA THR A 48 -10.60 18.87 -3.32
C THR A 48 -9.11 18.99 -3.65
N THR A 49 -8.70 20.14 -4.22
CA THR A 49 -7.27 20.45 -4.42
C THR A 49 -6.49 20.45 -3.10
N ASN A 50 -7.11 20.93 -2.01
CA ASN A 50 -6.47 20.94 -0.70
C ASN A 50 -6.18 19.53 -0.19
N ASP A 51 -7.09 18.59 -0.44
CA ASP A 51 -6.92 17.18 -0.05
C ASP A 51 -5.74 16.54 -0.79
N LYS A 52 -5.62 16.80 -2.09
CA LYS A 52 -4.50 16.35 -2.90
C LYS A 52 -3.17 16.90 -2.38
N GLU A 53 -3.11 18.19 -2.08
CA GLU A 53 -1.91 18.83 -1.53
C GLU A 53 -1.55 18.30 -0.14
N ALA A 54 -2.54 18.07 0.72
CA ALA A 54 -2.33 17.57 2.08
C ALA A 54 -1.69 16.17 2.09
N TYR A 55 -2.09 15.29 1.17
CA TYR A 55 -1.66 13.89 1.14
C TYR A 55 -0.65 13.55 0.04
N ALA A 56 -0.22 14.53 -0.77
CA ALA A 56 0.67 14.33 -1.92
C ALA A 56 1.93 13.51 -1.58
N ILE A 57 2.59 13.79 -0.47
CA ILE A 57 3.83 13.09 -0.06
C ILE A 57 3.55 11.62 0.26
N ILE A 58 2.44 11.33 0.96
CA ILE A 58 2.01 9.97 1.29
C ILE A 58 1.68 9.21 0.01
N VAL A 59 0.88 9.80 -0.88
CA VAL A 59 0.49 9.20 -2.15
C VAL A 59 1.70 8.91 -3.04
N GLN A 60 2.62 9.86 -3.17
CA GLN A 60 3.87 9.64 -3.91
C GLN A 60 4.69 8.48 -3.32
N LYS A 61 4.73 8.35 -1.98
CA LYS A 61 5.42 7.23 -1.34
C LYS A 61 4.73 5.91 -1.63
N LEU A 62 3.40 5.85 -1.55
CA LEU A 62 2.61 4.66 -1.90
C LEU A 62 2.88 4.24 -3.35
N LEU A 63 2.88 5.19 -4.29
CA LEU A 63 3.18 4.95 -5.71
C LEU A 63 4.62 4.45 -5.92
N SER A 64 5.58 5.00 -5.19
CA SER A 64 6.98 4.57 -5.24
C SER A 64 7.17 3.12 -4.78
N ILE A 65 6.50 2.72 -3.69
CA ILE A 65 6.54 1.35 -3.19
C ILE A 65 5.81 0.42 -4.18
N ALA A 66 4.61 0.81 -4.63
CA ALA A 66 3.82 0.02 -5.58
C ALA A 66 4.57 -0.21 -6.91
N GLY A 67 5.33 0.79 -7.39
CA GLY A 67 6.13 0.67 -8.61
C GLY A 67 7.29 -0.32 -8.50
N GLN A 68 7.71 -0.70 -7.28
CA GLN A 68 8.74 -1.71 -7.04
C GLN A 68 8.17 -3.12 -6.88
N MET A 69 6.85 -3.27 -6.79
CA MET A 69 6.21 -4.57 -6.62
C MET A 69 6.02 -5.28 -7.96
N ASP A 70 6.43 -6.54 -8.04
CA ASP A 70 6.15 -7.41 -9.19
C ASP A 70 4.75 -8.04 -9.10
N ILE A 71 3.73 -7.18 -9.01
CA ILE A 71 2.32 -7.60 -8.88
C ILE A 71 1.82 -8.34 -10.12
N LYS A 72 2.40 -8.09 -11.30
CA LYS A 72 1.98 -8.75 -12.56
C LYS A 72 2.30 -10.25 -12.57
N SER A 73 3.33 -10.67 -11.84
CA SER A 73 3.68 -12.08 -11.68
C SER A 73 2.84 -12.81 -10.63
N ASP A 74 2.07 -12.07 -9.82
CA ASP A 74 1.30 -12.64 -8.71
C ASP A 74 0.12 -13.47 -9.24
N PRO A 75 0.14 -14.82 -9.05
CA PRO A 75 -0.90 -15.70 -9.56
C PRO A 75 -2.26 -15.47 -8.88
N VAL A 76 -2.26 -15.00 -7.63
CA VAL A 76 -3.48 -14.67 -6.88
C VAL A 76 -4.12 -13.44 -7.48
N LEU A 77 -3.32 -12.42 -7.79
CA LEU A 77 -3.81 -11.21 -8.45
C LEU A 77 -4.34 -11.51 -9.85
N TYR A 78 -3.61 -12.29 -10.66
CA TYR A 78 -4.04 -12.68 -12.00
C TYR A 78 -5.37 -13.44 -11.96
N LYS A 79 -5.53 -14.37 -11.00
CA LYS A 79 -6.78 -15.09 -10.79
C LYS A 79 -7.93 -14.14 -10.49
N VAL A 80 -7.75 -13.18 -9.59
CA VAL A 80 -8.86 -12.29 -9.19
C VAL A 80 -9.16 -11.21 -10.23
N LEU A 81 -8.17 -10.64 -10.91
CA LEU A 81 -8.45 -9.75 -12.05
C LEU A 81 -9.28 -10.46 -13.12
N ASN A 82 -9.01 -11.74 -13.39
CA ASN A 82 -9.83 -12.53 -14.31
C ASN A 82 -11.23 -12.87 -13.78
N MET A 83 -11.38 -13.10 -12.47
CA MET A 83 -12.70 -13.35 -11.85
C MET A 83 -13.57 -12.11 -11.82
N VAL A 84 -13.00 -10.97 -11.43
CA VAL A 84 -13.69 -9.67 -11.45
C VAL A 84 -14.04 -9.30 -12.89
N ASN A 85 -13.28 -9.68 -13.91
CA ASN A 85 -13.60 -9.39 -15.31
C ASN A 85 -14.86 -10.11 -15.85
N ILE A 86 -15.27 -11.23 -15.23
CA ILE A 86 -16.46 -11.98 -15.67
C ILE A 86 -17.70 -11.29 -15.09
N ASN A 87 -18.79 -11.21 -15.85
CA ASN A 87 -20.06 -10.50 -15.60
C ASN A 87 -20.85 -10.92 -14.33
N GLU A 88 -20.19 -11.36 -13.26
CA GLU A 88 -20.82 -11.68 -11.98
C GLU A 88 -20.92 -10.41 -11.12
N GLY A 89 -22.13 -10.20 -10.58
CA GLY A 89 -22.51 -8.94 -9.94
C GLY A 89 -21.65 -8.53 -8.76
N PHE A 90 -21.88 -7.30 -8.31
CA PHE A 90 -21.21 -6.58 -7.22
C PHE A 90 -20.71 -7.43 -6.03
N LYS A 91 -21.55 -8.35 -5.54
CA LYS A 91 -21.25 -9.19 -4.37
C LYS A 91 -20.10 -10.18 -4.61
N SER A 92 -19.95 -10.69 -5.83
CA SER A 92 -18.87 -11.63 -6.15
C SER A 92 -17.52 -10.93 -6.10
N ALA A 93 -17.43 -9.74 -6.73
CA ALA A 93 -16.20 -8.96 -6.76
C ALA A 93 -15.72 -8.52 -5.36
N PHE A 94 -16.64 -8.20 -4.43
CA PHE A 94 -16.25 -7.95 -3.03
C PHE A 94 -15.70 -9.20 -2.35
N ASN A 95 -16.33 -10.36 -2.55
CA ASN A 95 -15.87 -11.61 -1.94
C ASN A 95 -14.46 -11.96 -2.43
N ASP A 96 -14.21 -11.83 -3.74
CA ASP A 96 -12.89 -12.08 -4.32
C ASP A 96 -11.85 -11.09 -3.78
N PHE A 97 -12.21 -9.81 -3.69
CA PHE A 97 -11.35 -8.78 -3.09
C PHE A 97 -11.04 -9.09 -1.62
N SER A 98 -12.05 -9.51 -0.85
CA SER A 98 -11.90 -9.89 0.56
C SER A 98 -11.05 -11.16 0.74
N GLU A 99 -11.09 -12.12 -0.18
CA GLU A 99 -10.24 -13.33 -0.13
C GLU A 99 -8.77 -12.97 -0.32
N VAL A 100 -8.47 -12.04 -1.23
CA VAL A 100 -7.10 -11.51 -1.41
C VAL A 100 -6.66 -10.75 -0.18
N ALA A 101 -7.51 -9.86 0.34
CA ALA A 101 -7.21 -9.11 1.55
C ALA A 101 -6.91 -10.02 2.74
N GLN A 102 -7.68 -11.10 2.90
CA GLN A 102 -7.41 -12.11 3.91
C GLN A 102 -6.01 -12.71 3.74
N ARG A 103 -5.66 -13.20 2.55
CA ARG A 103 -4.32 -13.78 2.30
C ARG A 103 -3.17 -12.80 2.55
N VAL A 104 -3.35 -11.54 2.17
CA VAL A 104 -2.34 -10.49 2.28
C VAL A 104 -2.15 -10.04 3.74
N LEU A 105 -3.23 -10.01 4.53
CA LEU A 105 -3.22 -9.49 5.89
C LEU A 105 -3.12 -10.58 6.98
N ASP A 106 -3.41 -11.85 6.67
CA ASP A 106 -3.48 -12.97 7.62
C ASP A 106 -2.19 -13.18 8.42
N ASN A 107 -1.02 -12.94 7.81
CA ASN A 107 0.26 -13.17 8.47
C ASN A 107 0.72 -11.97 9.32
N HIS A 108 0.65 -10.76 8.78
CA HIS A 108 1.00 -9.53 9.50
C HIS A 108 0.61 -8.28 8.70
N VAL A 109 -0.12 -7.35 9.32
CA VAL A 109 -0.36 -6.02 8.74
C VAL A 109 0.95 -5.25 8.69
N ASN A 110 1.31 -4.75 7.51
CA ASN A 110 2.48 -3.89 7.30
C ASN A 110 2.25 -2.95 6.11
N TRP A 111 3.12 -1.96 5.93
CA TRP A 111 2.99 -0.99 4.85
C TRP A 111 2.98 -1.62 3.45
N ASN A 112 3.76 -2.70 3.22
CA ASN A 112 3.76 -3.38 1.92
C ASN A 112 2.43 -4.09 1.66
N ALA A 113 1.83 -4.70 2.69
CA ALA A 113 0.50 -5.31 2.58
C ALA A 113 -0.58 -4.27 2.26
N ILE A 114 -0.53 -3.09 2.90
CA ILE A 114 -1.44 -1.96 2.63
C ILE A 114 -1.26 -1.46 1.19
N VAL A 115 -0.02 -1.20 0.76
CA VAL A 115 0.28 -0.75 -0.61
C VAL A 115 -0.14 -1.78 -1.65
N TYR A 116 0.02 -3.07 -1.37
CA TYR A 116 -0.44 -4.14 -2.24
C TYR A 116 -1.96 -4.06 -2.44
N LEU A 117 -2.74 -3.88 -1.37
CA LEU A 117 -4.19 -3.74 -1.47
C LEU A 117 -4.61 -2.47 -2.21
N PHE A 118 -3.91 -1.37 -2.02
CA PHE A 118 -4.12 -0.13 -2.79
C PHE A 118 -3.89 -0.36 -4.27
N ARG A 119 -2.75 -0.97 -4.63
CA ARG A 119 -2.43 -1.28 -6.03
C ARG A 119 -3.40 -2.28 -6.64
N PHE A 120 -3.81 -3.29 -5.88
CA PHE A 120 -4.79 -4.26 -6.33
C PHE A 120 -6.16 -3.62 -6.57
N GLY A 121 -6.63 -2.78 -5.64
CA GLY A 121 -7.84 -1.99 -5.82
C GLY A 121 -7.78 -1.15 -7.09
N TYR A 122 -6.67 -0.41 -7.30
CA TYR A 122 -6.45 0.36 -8.52
C TYR A 122 -6.57 -0.46 -9.80
N LEU A 123 -5.94 -1.65 -9.86
CA LEU A 123 -5.98 -2.49 -11.06
C LEU A 123 -7.41 -2.94 -11.39
N ILE A 124 -8.20 -3.29 -10.38
CA ILE A 124 -9.63 -3.59 -10.57
C ILE A 124 -10.37 -2.35 -11.10
N ALA A 125 -10.15 -1.20 -10.47
CA ALA A 125 -10.82 0.05 -10.79
C ALA A 125 -10.54 0.46 -12.25
N ARG A 126 -9.27 0.41 -12.65
CA ARG A 126 -8.82 0.67 -14.02
C ARG A 126 -9.48 -0.26 -15.03
N ASP A 127 -9.47 -1.57 -14.77
CA ASP A 127 -10.04 -2.54 -15.72
C ASP A 127 -11.55 -2.33 -15.90
N ARG A 128 -12.27 -1.99 -14.81
CA ARG A 128 -13.69 -1.62 -14.86
C ARG A 128 -13.96 -0.30 -15.57
N LEU A 129 -13.09 0.68 -15.41
CA LEU A 129 -13.19 1.97 -16.10
C LEU A 129 -13.06 1.82 -17.61
N VAL A 130 -12.09 1.03 -18.07
CA VAL A 130 -11.89 0.71 -19.48
C VAL A 130 -13.12 -0.01 -20.06
N GLN A 131 -13.85 -0.77 -19.24
CA GLN A 131 -15.12 -1.43 -19.60
C GLN A 131 -16.35 -0.50 -19.51
N GLY A 132 -16.19 0.75 -19.09
CA GLY A 132 -17.28 1.72 -18.97
C GLY A 132 -18.08 1.67 -17.67
N ALA A 133 -17.67 0.85 -16.69
CA ALA A 133 -18.37 0.68 -15.41
C ALA A 133 -17.93 1.74 -14.37
N ARG A 134 -18.35 2.99 -14.57
CA ARG A 134 -17.90 4.16 -13.77
C ARG A 134 -18.45 4.23 -12.34
N ASP A 135 -19.55 3.56 -12.02
CA ASP A 135 -20.09 3.60 -10.66
C ASP A 135 -19.34 2.68 -9.68
N PHE A 136 -18.43 1.84 -10.19
CA PHE A 136 -17.71 0.85 -9.41
C PHE A 136 -16.79 1.47 -8.34
N PHE A 137 -16.29 2.67 -8.57
CA PHE A 137 -15.27 3.31 -7.71
C PHE A 137 -15.78 3.66 -6.33
N LYS A 138 -17.00 4.20 -6.21
CA LYS A 138 -17.60 4.55 -4.91
C LYS A 138 -17.66 3.34 -3.98
N TYR A 139 -17.90 2.16 -4.56
CA TYR A 139 -17.91 0.92 -3.82
C TYR A 139 -16.52 0.42 -3.45
N LEU A 140 -15.53 0.57 -4.34
CA LEU A 140 -14.16 0.15 -4.07
C LEU A 140 -13.57 0.92 -2.86
N CYS A 141 -13.83 2.22 -2.75
CA CYS A 141 -13.45 2.99 -1.56
C CYS A 141 -14.07 2.38 -0.29
N GLN A 142 -15.38 2.06 -0.33
CA GLN A 142 -16.05 1.43 0.81
C GLN A 142 -15.45 0.06 1.15
N TRP A 143 -15.09 -0.74 0.15
CA TRP A 143 -14.49 -2.06 0.37
C TRP A 143 -13.14 -1.98 1.07
N ILE A 144 -12.29 -1.02 0.70
CA ILE A 144 -11.02 -0.78 1.40
C ILE A 144 -11.28 -0.47 2.87
N ILE A 145 -12.22 0.43 3.17
CA ILE A 145 -12.57 0.78 4.54
C ILE A 145 -13.08 -0.44 5.31
N ASP A 146 -14.01 -1.22 4.74
CA ASP A 146 -14.58 -2.40 5.39
C ASP A 146 -13.53 -3.48 5.69
N ILE A 147 -12.59 -3.68 4.76
CA ILE A 147 -11.45 -4.59 4.98
C ILE A 147 -10.54 -4.06 6.08
N PHE A 148 -10.23 -2.77 6.07
CA PHE A 148 -9.32 -2.19 7.06
C PHE A 148 -9.92 -2.26 8.47
N ARG A 149 -11.24 -2.10 8.60
CA ARG A 149 -11.97 -2.39 9.85
C ARG A 149 -11.83 -3.86 10.24
N ARG A 150 -12.19 -4.77 9.32
CA ARG A 150 -12.24 -6.23 9.58
C ARG A 150 -10.91 -6.80 10.06
N PHE A 151 -9.80 -6.34 9.48
CA PHE A 151 -8.45 -6.82 9.79
C PHE A 151 -7.69 -5.91 10.77
N SER A 152 -8.37 -4.97 11.43
CA SER A 152 -7.77 -4.04 12.40
C SER A 152 -6.59 -3.22 11.84
N VAL A 153 -6.61 -2.94 10.55
CA VAL A 153 -5.56 -2.17 9.85
C VAL A 153 -5.48 -0.75 10.38
N PHE A 154 -6.62 -0.13 10.72
CA PHE A 154 -6.64 1.23 11.29
C PHE A 154 -5.92 1.30 12.63
N ASN A 155 -6.13 0.33 13.52
CA ASN A 155 -5.40 0.26 14.79
C ASN A 155 -3.89 0.11 14.54
N TRP A 156 -3.51 -0.66 13.53
CA TRP A 156 -2.11 -0.80 13.15
C TRP A 156 -1.53 0.51 12.61
N ILE A 157 -2.21 1.18 11.67
CA ILE A 157 -1.78 2.48 11.11
C ILE A 157 -1.60 3.51 12.24
N LEU A 158 -2.57 3.62 13.15
CA LEU A 158 -2.48 4.51 14.31
C LEU A 158 -1.29 4.16 15.21
N SER A 159 -1.01 2.87 15.42
CA SER A 159 0.18 2.44 16.18
C SER A 159 1.52 2.81 15.53
N GLN A 160 1.52 3.10 14.23
CA GLN A 160 2.68 3.59 13.48
C GLN A 160 2.78 5.12 13.46
N GLY A 161 1.90 5.85 14.15
CA GLY A 161 1.84 7.32 14.08
C GLY A 161 0.95 7.86 12.97
N GLY A 162 -0.05 7.08 12.53
CA GLY A 162 -0.92 7.43 11.41
C GLY A 162 -0.25 7.23 10.05
N TRP A 163 -0.79 7.84 9.00
CA TRP A 163 -0.22 7.71 7.65
C TRP A 163 1.15 8.38 7.51
N ASN A 164 1.49 9.34 8.36
CA ASN A 164 2.84 9.90 8.43
C ASN A 164 3.89 8.83 8.79
N GLY A 165 3.50 7.79 9.53
CA GLY A 165 4.36 6.64 9.84
C GLY A 165 4.91 5.93 8.59
N LEU A 166 4.20 5.98 7.46
CA LEU A 166 4.68 5.42 6.18
C LEU A 166 5.97 6.12 5.71
N ILE A 167 6.03 7.44 5.89
CA ILE A 167 7.17 8.26 5.50
C ILE A 167 8.37 7.96 6.42
N GLU A 168 8.13 7.89 7.73
CA GLU A 168 9.16 7.68 8.75
C GLU A 168 9.76 6.27 8.71
N THR A 169 8.92 5.24 8.55
CA THR A 169 9.35 3.82 8.60
C THR A 169 10.34 3.49 7.48
N HIS A 170 10.17 4.07 6.28
CA HIS A 170 11.07 3.81 5.15
C HIS A 170 12.35 4.65 5.16
N MET A 171 12.38 5.78 5.87
CA MET A 171 13.62 6.54 6.10
C MET A 171 14.58 5.81 7.05
N ASN A 172 14.05 4.99 7.98
CA ASN A 172 14.86 4.25 8.95
C ASN A 172 15.49 2.95 8.42
N SER A 173 15.02 2.40 7.30
CA SER A 173 15.54 1.12 6.76
C SER A 173 17.03 1.19 6.37
N HIS A 174 17.50 2.35 5.90
CA HIS A 174 18.91 2.58 5.59
C HIS A 174 19.79 2.75 6.84
N VAL A 175 19.22 3.24 7.96
CA VAL A 175 19.94 3.48 9.22
C VAL A 175 20.12 2.18 10.00
N VAL A 176 19.08 1.33 10.07
CA VAL A 176 19.15 0.02 10.75
C VAL A 176 20.12 -0.93 10.02
N GLY A 177 20.12 -0.92 8.69
CA GLY A 177 21.12 -1.66 7.89
C GLY A 177 22.55 -1.20 8.14
N ALA A 178 22.79 0.10 8.23
CA ALA A 178 24.12 0.64 8.50
C ALA A 178 24.62 0.31 9.93
N VAL A 179 23.75 0.41 10.95
CA VAL A 179 24.10 0.12 12.36
C VAL A 179 24.46 -1.36 12.57
N THR A 180 23.74 -2.28 11.93
CA THR A 180 24.03 -3.73 12.05
C THR A 180 25.38 -4.10 11.43
N VAL A 181 25.70 -3.55 10.25
CA VAL A 181 26.99 -3.79 9.59
C VAL A 181 28.16 -3.25 10.42
N VAL A 182 28.06 -2.03 10.94
CA VAL A 182 29.12 -1.43 11.77
C VAL A 182 29.38 -2.25 13.03
N SER A 183 28.31 -2.75 13.67
CA SER A 183 28.41 -3.58 14.87
C SER A 183 29.12 -4.91 14.60
N VAL A 184 28.82 -5.58 13.48
CA VAL A 184 29.48 -6.84 13.07
C VAL A 184 30.97 -6.61 12.78
N VAL A 185 31.32 -5.54 12.07
CA VAL A 185 32.73 -5.20 11.78
C VAL A 185 33.51 -4.93 13.07
N ALA A 186 32.92 -4.20 14.01
CA ALA A 186 33.54 -3.92 15.30
C ALA A 186 33.81 -5.21 16.09
N VAL A 187 32.86 -6.13 16.14
CA VAL A 187 33.01 -7.43 16.84
C VAL A 187 34.11 -8.28 16.19
N VAL A 188 34.14 -8.37 14.85
CA VAL A 188 35.19 -9.10 14.13
C VAL A 188 36.57 -8.49 14.37
N ALA A 189 36.68 -7.16 14.37
CA ALA A 189 37.93 -6.47 14.67
C ALA A 189 38.43 -6.73 16.09
N ILE A 190 37.53 -6.73 17.08
CA ILE A 190 37.85 -7.05 18.48
C ILE A 190 38.35 -8.49 18.61
N ILE A 191 37.64 -9.46 18.01
CA ILE A 191 38.04 -10.87 18.04
C ILE A 191 39.41 -11.06 17.37
N GLY A 192 39.61 -10.46 16.19
CA GLY A 192 40.90 -10.51 15.49
C GLY A 192 42.03 -9.90 16.30
N PHE A 193 41.78 -8.77 16.97
CA PHE A 193 42.75 -8.10 17.84
C PHE A 193 43.13 -8.97 19.05
N VAL A 194 42.14 -9.57 19.73
CA VAL A 194 42.38 -10.47 20.87
C VAL A 194 43.19 -11.69 20.44
N TRP A 195 42.85 -12.29 19.29
CA TRP A 195 43.55 -13.45 18.77
C TRP A 195 45.00 -13.13 18.37
N PHE A 196 45.22 -11.98 17.72
CA PHE A 196 46.56 -11.48 17.39
C PHE A 196 47.40 -11.24 18.66
N ARG A 197 46.81 -10.62 19.69
CA ARG A 197 47.50 -10.35 20.95
C ARG A 197 47.86 -11.64 21.70
N SER A 198 46.95 -12.61 21.71
CA SER A 198 47.17 -13.93 22.31
C SER A 198 48.30 -14.70 21.60
N LYS A 199 48.43 -14.56 20.28
CA LYS A 199 49.49 -15.21 19.50
C LYS A 199 50.85 -14.53 19.66
N SER A 200 50.88 -13.21 19.88
CA SER A 200 52.12 -12.47 20.14
C SER A 200 52.69 -12.62 21.56
N ALA A 201 51.95 -13.28 22.46
CA ALA A 201 52.33 -13.49 23.87
C ALA A 201 52.81 -14.93 24.16
N GLN A 202 52.89 -15.80 23.14
CA GLN A 202 53.56 -17.10 23.15
C GLN A 202 54.89 -17.01 22.40
#